data_AF-A0A922SC09-F1
#
_entry.id   AF-A0A922SC09-F1
#
_cell.length_a   1.000
_cell.length_b   1.000
_cell.length_c   1.000
_cell.angle_alpha   90.00
_cell.angle_beta   90.00
_cell.angle_gamma   90.00
#
_symmetry.space_group_name_H-M   'P 1'
#
loop_
_entity.id
_entity.type
_entity.pdbx_description
1 polymer ?
#
loop_
_entity_poly.entity_id
_entity_poly.type
_entity_poly.pdbx_seq_one_letter_code
_entity_poly.pdbx_strand_id
1 'polypeptide(L)'
;MNGLLNETDFNNFYRENDVFILDRGFRDCMDSLHEKGYIGHMPETREDGQSQLSTLDANRSRCVTINRWVLEAVNGRFKRDFKIFRHEYFNGGCRHLMADFKIAAALLNAFTPPFAENIHAEQFVSIIYERLFLRNTVAALVMEHNLNRRGS
;
A
#
# COMPACT_ATOMS: atom_id res chain seq x y z
N MET A 1 -16.61 -4.82 -0.55
CA MET A 1 -15.76 -4.08 0.41
C MET A 1 -16.56 -3.14 1.31
N ASN A 2 -17.57 -2.43 0.77
CA ASN A 2 -18.46 -1.56 1.56
C ASN A 2 -19.15 -2.23 2.76
N GLY A 3 -19.39 -3.55 2.70
CA GLY A 3 -19.91 -4.30 3.85
C GLY A 3 -18.96 -4.31 5.06
N LEU A 4 -17.65 -4.47 4.84
CA LEU A 4 -16.64 -4.58 5.90
C LEU A 4 -16.50 -3.28 6.70
N LEU A 5 -16.50 -2.14 6.00
CA LEU A 5 -16.36 -0.83 6.67
C LEU A 5 -17.56 -0.55 7.60
N ASN A 6 -18.69 -1.20 7.39
CA ASN A 6 -19.90 -1.04 8.19
C ASN A 6 -20.00 -2.06 9.34
N GLU A 7 -19.02 -2.95 9.50
CA GLU A 7 -18.98 -3.88 10.63
C GLU A 7 -18.58 -3.16 11.92
N THR A 8 -19.27 -3.50 13.01
CA THR A 8 -19.05 -2.90 14.33
C THR A 8 -17.62 -3.12 14.81
N ASP A 9 -17.08 -4.31 14.58
CA ASP A 9 -15.71 -4.66 14.99
C ASP A 9 -14.66 -3.81 14.27
N PHE A 10 -14.91 -3.48 12.99
CA PHE A 10 -14.02 -2.61 12.22
C PHE A 10 -13.99 -1.20 12.81
N ASN A 11 -15.17 -0.62 13.09
CA ASN A 11 -15.29 0.73 13.64
C ASN A 11 -14.87 0.83 15.12
N ASN A 12 -14.83 -0.29 15.85
CA ASN A 12 -14.30 -0.34 17.21
C ASN A 12 -12.77 -0.43 17.24
N PHE A 13 -12.17 -1.02 16.21
CA PHE A 13 -10.72 -1.20 16.12
C PHE A 13 -10.01 0.05 15.61
N TYR A 14 -10.53 0.64 14.52
CA TYR A 14 -9.94 1.83 13.90
C TYR A 14 -10.55 3.11 14.46
N ARG A 15 -9.78 4.19 14.41
CA ARG A 15 -10.15 5.52 14.90
C ARG A 15 -10.08 6.55 13.78
N GLU A 16 -10.81 7.64 13.96
CA GLU A 16 -10.70 8.80 13.08
C GLU A 16 -9.23 9.23 12.95
N ASN A 17 -8.82 9.58 11.74
CA ASN A 17 -7.45 9.90 11.32
C ASN A 17 -6.48 8.71 11.24
N ASP A 18 -6.93 7.47 11.45
CA ASP A 18 -6.09 6.31 11.12
C ASP A 18 -5.74 6.29 9.63
N VAL A 19 -4.48 5.97 9.34
CA VAL A 19 -3.93 5.99 7.99
C VAL A 19 -4.02 4.61 7.34
N PHE A 20 -4.69 4.55 6.20
CA PHE A 20 -4.83 3.36 5.37
C PHE A 20 -3.92 3.45 4.16
N ILE A 21 -2.95 2.52 4.06
CA ILE A 21 -2.10 2.35 2.88
C ILE A 21 -2.66 1.20 2.06
N LEU A 22 -3.23 1.52 0.90
CA LEU A 22 -4.00 0.59 0.09
C LEU A 22 -3.35 0.32 -1.26
N ASP A 23 -3.63 -0.87 -1.79
CA ASP A 23 -3.32 -1.18 -3.18
C ASP A 23 -4.31 -0.51 -4.13
N ARG A 24 -3.94 -0.39 -5.41
CA ARG A 24 -4.75 0.34 -6.39
C ARG A 24 -6.14 -0.27 -6.62
N GLY A 25 -6.29 -1.58 -6.43
CA GLY A 25 -7.58 -2.28 -6.55
C GLY A 25 -8.64 -1.84 -5.54
N PHE A 26 -8.28 -1.03 -4.54
CA PHE A 26 -9.16 -0.53 -3.49
C PHE A 26 -9.69 0.88 -3.79
N ARG A 27 -9.50 1.39 -5.02
CA ARG A 27 -9.96 2.74 -5.43
C ARG A 27 -11.40 3.03 -5.02
N ASP A 28 -12.30 2.08 -5.26
CA ASP A 28 -13.74 2.27 -5.10
C ASP A 28 -14.18 2.36 -3.63
N CYS A 29 -13.29 2.08 -2.67
CA CYS A 29 -13.60 2.23 -1.24
C CYS A 29 -13.00 3.49 -0.61
N MET A 30 -12.26 4.31 -1.38
CA MET A 30 -11.60 5.51 -0.85
C MET A 30 -12.59 6.53 -0.31
N ASP A 31 -13.69 6.77 -1.03
CA ASP A 31 -14.73 7.70 -0.61
C ASP A 31 -15.36 7.24 0.71
N SER A 32 -15.68 5.95 0.82
CA SER A 32 -16.22 5.37 2.06
C SER A 32 -15.25 5.41 3.24
N LEU A 33 -13.94 5.40 3.01
CA LEU A 33 -12.93 5.58 4.06
C LEU A 33 -12.90 7.03 4.53
N HIS A 34 -12.88 7.99 3.60
CA HIS A 34 -12.88 9.41 3.91
C HIS A 34 -14.18 9.86 4.60
N GLU A 35 -15.33 9.34 4.19
CA GLU A 35 -16.63 9.58 4.84
C GLU A 35 -16.65 9.14 6.32
N LYS A 36 -15.84 8.14 6.68
CA LYS A 36 -15.68 7.65 8.05
C LYS A 36 -14.57 8.36 8.83
N GLY A 37 -13.94 9.37 8.22
CA GLY A 37 -12.86 10.15 8.82
C GLY A 37 -11.50 9.45 8.83
N TYR A 38 -11.31 8.40 8.05
CA TYR A 38 -10.00 7.77 7.86
C TYR A 38 -9.19 8.48 6.77
N ILE A 39 -7.87 8.33 6.80
CA ILE A 39 -6.97 8.89 5.78
C ILE A 39 -6.53 7.78 4.83
N GLY A 40 -7.07 7.78 3.61
CA GLY A 40 -6.72 6.80 2.59
C GLY A 40 -5.55 7.27 1.72
N HIS A 41 -4.58 6.38 1.49
CA HIS A 41 -3.51 6.56 0.50
C HIS A 41 -3.41 5.35 -0.41
N MET A 42 -3.27 5.60 -1.71
CA MET A 42 -3.08 4.58 -2.74
C MET A 42 -2.17 5.15 -3.85
N PRO A 43 -1.56 4.31 -4.69
CA PRO A 43 -0.80 4.80 -5.83
C PRO A 43 -1.67 5.66 -6.76
N GLU A 44 -1.12 6.77 -7.24
CA GLU A 44 -1.83 7.72 -8.10
C GLU A 44 -2.15 7.10 -9.46
N THR A 45 -3.04 7.73 -10.21
CA THR A 45 -3.33 7.32 -11.58
C THR A 45 -3.30 8.49 -12.52
N ARG A 46 -2.84 8.17 -13.72
CA ARG A 46 -2.85 9.09 -14.84
C ARG A 46 -4.30 9.47 -15.13
N GLU A 47 -4.52 10.76 -15.29
CA GLU A 47 -5.78 11.23 -15.84
C GLU A 47 -5.91 10.82 -17.30
N ASP A 48 -7.14 10.76 -17.78
CA ASP A 48 -7.43 10.42 -19.17
C ASP A 48 -6.71 11.40 -20.11
N GLY A 49 -6.03 10.85 -21.12
CA GLY A 49 -5.25 11.62 -22.08
C GLY A 49 -3.82 11.99 -21.64
N GLN A 50 -3.44 11.80 -20.37
CA GLN A 50 -2.05 11.98 -19.95
C GLN A 50 -1.21 10.76 -20.31
N SER A 51 -0.02 10.95 -20.90
CA SER A 51 0.92 9.86 -21.22
C SER A 51 1.76 9.39 -20.02
N GLN A 52 1.85 10.21 -18.96
CA GLN A 52 2.62 9.93 -17.75
C GLN A 52 2.00 10.67 -16.55
N LEU A 53 2.26 10.19 -15.33
CA LEU A 53 1.94 10.93 -14.10
C LEU A 53 2.72 12.24 -14.03
N SER A 54 2.15 13.23 -13.34
CA SER A 54 2.91 14.39 -12.91
C SER A 54 4.08 13.95 -12.02
N THR A 55 5.13 14.78 -11.93
CA THR A 55 6.27 14.44 -11.05
C THR A 55 5.82 14.29 -9.60
N LEU A 56 4.92 15.16 -9.15
CA LEU A 56 4.42 15.15 -7.77
C LEU A 56 3.61 13.88 -7.50
N ASP A 57 2.71 13.49 -8.41
CA ASP A 57 1.88 12.28 -8.25
C ASP A 57 2.73 11.01 -8.31
N ALA A 58 3.75 10.99 -9.16
CA ALA A 58 4.73 9.92 -9.19
C ALA A 58 5.51 9.85 -7.86
N ASN A 59 5.89 10.99 -7.27
CA ASN A 59 6.59 11.02 -5.98
C ASN A 59 5.67 10.58 -4.83
N ARG A 60 4.40 10.99 -4.81
CA ARG A 60 3.39 10.50 -3.85
C ARG A 60 3.20 8.99 -3.96
N SER A 61 3.09 8.47 -5.18
CA SER A 61 2.99 7.02 -5.44
C SER A 61 4.18 6.23 -4.90
N ARG A 62 5.40 6.79 -4.99
CA ARG A 62 6.60 6.18 -4.39
C ARG A 62 6.51 6.11 -2.88
N CYS A 63 5.96 7.13 -2.22
CA CYS A 63 5.75 7.12 -0.76
C CYS A 63 4.82 5.99 -0.34
N VAL A 64 3.70 5.81 -1.04
CA VAL A 64 2.77 4.69 -0.82
C VAL A 64 3.47 3.35 -1.04
N THR A 65 4.24 3.24 -2.12
CA THR A 65 4.94 1.99 -2.49
C THR A 65 5.99 1.58 -1.45
N ILE A 66 6.76 2.53 -0.90
CA ILE A 66 7.76 2.24 0.13
C ILE A 66 7.10 1.73 1.42
N ASN A 67 5.99 2.34 1.85
CA ASN A 67 5.25 1.86 3.02
C ASN A 67 4.67 0.45 2.79
N ARG A 68 4.21 0.17 1.57
CA ARG A 68 3.71 -1.15 1.17
C ARG A 68 4.76 -2.25 1.32
N TRP A 69 6.05 -1.97 1.12
CA TRP A 69 7.13 -2.96 1.32
C TRP A 69 7.16 -3.52 2.74
N VAL A 70 6.86 -2.68 3.75
CA VAL A 70 6.79 -3.13 5.15
C VAL A 70 5.62 -4.11 5.32
N LEU A 71 4.46 -3.78 4.78
CA LEU A 71 3.28 -4.66 4.80
C LEU A 71 3.53 -5.97 4.05
N GLU A 72 4.21 -5.92 2.91
CA GLU A 72 4.60 -7.09 2.13
C GLU A 72 5.59 -7.99 2.87
N ALA A 73 6.53 -7.41 3.61
CA ALA A 73 7.46 -8.18 4.43
C ALA A 73 6.71 -8.96 5.54
N VAL A 74 5.75 -8.31 6.20
CA VAL A 74 4.87 -8.96 7.19
C VAL A 74 4.06 -10.08 6.55
N ASN A 75 3.36 -9.80 5.45
CA ASN A 75 2.61 -10.79 4.68
C ASN A 75 3.50 -11.94 4.18
N GLY A 76 4.76 -11.65 3.87
CA GLY A 76 5.77 -12.63 3.52
C GLY A 76 6.01 -13.67 4.60
N ARG A 77 5.96 -13.29 5.89
CA ARG A 77 6.06 -14.25 7.01
C ARG A 77 4.89 -15.22 7.03
N PHE A 78 3.66 -14.70 6.87
CA PHE A 78 2.47 -15.55 6.79
C PHE A 78 2.57 -16.58 5.66
N LYS A 79 2.97 -16.14 4.46
CA LYS A 79 3.12 -17.03 3.29
C LYS A 79 4.29 -18.01 3.41
N ARG A 80 5.36 -17.61 4.10
CA ARG A 80 6.54 -18.46 4.33
C ARG A 80 6.21 -19.57 5.33
N ASP A 81 5.61 -19.22 6.46
CA ASP A 81 5.50 -20.13 7.61
C ASP A 81 4.20 -20.94 7.59
N PHE A 82 3.14 -20.43 6.97
CA PHE A 82 1.85 -21.12 6.88
C PHE A 82 1.48 -21.42 5.43
N LYS A 83 1.63 -22.70 5.05
CA LYS A 83 1.34 -23.18 3.69
C LYS A 83 -0.06 -22.82 3.20
N ILE A 84 -1.04 -22.74 4.11
CA ILE A 84 -2.42 -22.41 3.81
C ILE A 84 -2.59 -21.01 3.20
N PHE A 85 -1.70 -20.04 3.51
CA PHE A 85 -1.73 -18.69 2.93
C PHE A 85 -0.81 -18.50 1.73
N ARG A 86 0.00 -19.50 1.38
CA ARG A 86 0.93 -19.44 0.25
C ARG A 86 0.23 -19.67 -1.08
N HIS A 87 -0.73 -20.58 -1.09
CA HIS A 87 -1.45 -21.01 -2.29
C HIS A 87 -2.88 -20.48 -2.28
N GLU A 88 -3.65 -20.83 -3.31
CA GLU A 88 -5.08 -20.54 -3.35
C GLU A 88 -5.76 -21.15 -2.12
N TYR A 89 -6.53 -20.31 -1.43
CA TYR A 89 -7.28 -20.75 -0.26
C TYR A 89 -8.45 -21.61 -0.69
N PHE A 90 -8.67 -22.75 -0.02
CA PHE A 90 -9.77 -23.63 -0.37
C PHE A 90 -11.12 -22.94 -0.11
N ASN A 91 -11.98 -22.86 -1.11
CA ASN A 91 -13.30 -22.21 -1.00
C ASN A 91 -14.14 -22.75 0.18
N GLY A 92 -14.09 -24.06 0.45
CA GLY A 92 -14.77 -24.66 1.60
C GLY A 92 -14.22 -24.22 2.97
N GLY A 93 -12.95 -23.80 3.01
CA GLY A 93 -12.29 -23.25 4.18
C GLY A 93 -12.44 -21.73 4.31
N CYS A 94 -12.86 -21.01 3.26
CA CYS A 94 -12.94 -19.54 3.27
C CYS A 94 -13.78 -18.97 4.42
N ARG A 95 -14.79 -19.71 4.90
CA ARG A 95 -15.58 -19.34 6.08
C ARG A 95 -14.76 -19.20 7.37
N HIS A 96 -13.58 -19.82 7.43
CA HIS A 96 -12.67 -19.76 8.57
C HIS A 96 -11.40 -18.93 8.28
N LEU A 97 -11.26 -18.37 7.07
CA LEU A 97 -10.06 -17.65 6.63
C LEU A 97 -9.55 -16.64 7.65
N MET A 98 -10.43 -15.80 8.19
CA MET A 98 -10.04 -14.78 9.17
C MET A 98 -9.68 -15.38 10.54
N ALA A 99 -10.33 -16.48 10.95
CA ALA A 99 -9.98 -17.19 12.18
C ALA A 99 -8.60 -17.84 12.04
N ASP A 100 -8.35 -18.52 10.92
CA ASP A 100 -7.07 -19.13 10.59
C ASP A 100 -5.96 -18.07 10.54
N PHE A 101 -6.23 -16.91 9.95
CA PHE A 101 -5.29 -15.79 9.90
C PHE A 101 -4.97 -15.24 11.30
N LYS A 102 -5.97 -15.07 12.17
CA LYS A 102 -5.78 -14.64 13.56
C LYS A 102 -4.95 -15.65 14.36
N ILE A 103 -5.19 -16.96 14.18
CA ILE A 103 -4.40 -18.02 14.82
C ILE A 103 -2.94 -17.96 14.35
N ALA A 104 -2.71 -17.85 13.05
CA ALA A 104 -1.37 -17.72 12.50
C ALA A 104 -0.64 -16.47 13.00
N ALA A 105 -1.34 -15.33 13.09
CA ALA A 105 -0.80 -14.10 13.65
C ALA A 105 -0.40 -14.28 15.13
N ALA A 106 -1.25 -14.94 15.93
CA ALA A 106 -0.94 -15.25 17.33
C ALA A 106 0.30 -16.15 17.47
N LEU A 107 0.43 -17.16 16.60
CA LEU A 107 1.60 -18.05 16.57
C LEU A 107 2.88 -17.29 16.16
N LEU A 108 2.83 -16.42 15.15
CA LEU A 108 3.97 -15.58 14.78
C LEU A 108 4.39 -14.68 15.93
N ASN A 109 3.43 -14.03 16.60
CA ASN A 109 3.72 -13.13 17.72
C ASN A 109 4.29 -13.86 18.94
N ALA A 110 3.88 -15.11 19.18
CA ALA A 110 4.35 -15.90 20.31
C ALA A 110 5.75 -16.50 20.09
N PHE A 111 6.07 -16.90 18.85
CA PHE A 111 7.24 -17.75 18.59
C PHE A 111 8.26 -17.18 17.60
N THR A 112 7.98 -16.05 16.94
CA THR A 112 8.88 -15.45 15.95
C THR A 112 9.43 -14.12 16.47
N PRO A 113 10.72 -13.81 16.28
CA PRO A 113 11.26 -12.50 16.61
C PRO A 113 10.47 -11.38 15.91
N PRO A 114 10.19 -10.26 16.60
CA PRO A 114 9.53 -9.12 15.98
C PRO A 114 10.34 -8.58 14.80
N PHE A 115 9.72 -7.80 13.93
CA PHE A 115 10.49 -7.05 12.94
C PHE A 115 11.38 -6.05 13.69
N ALA A 116 12.69 -6.18 13.48
CA ALA A 116 13.63 -5.17 13.96
C ALA A 116 13.48 -3.92 13.09
N GLU A 117 13.51 -2.76 13.74
CA GLU A 117 13.60 -1.50 13.03
C GLU A 117 14.92 -1.45 12.25
N ASN A 118 14.86 -0.97 11.02
CA ASN A 118 16.06 -0.80 10.21
C ASN A 118 16.84 0.39 10.77
N ILE A 119 18.15 0.21 11.02
CA ILE A 119 19.02 1.28 11.52
C ILE A 119 19.06 2.53 10.62
N HIS A 120 18.65 2.40 9.35
CA HIS A 120 18.58 3.46 8.36
C HIS A 120 17.15 3.98 8.14
N ALA A 121 16.15 3.55 8.93
CA ALA A 121 14.76 3.95 8.74
C ALA A 121 14.58 5.47 8.70
N GLU A 122 15.16 6.20 9.65
CA GLU A 122 15.13 7.66 9.69
C GLU A 122 15.79 8.31 8.46
N GLN A 123 16.89 7.72 7.99
CA GLN A 123 17.60 8.20 6.80
C GLN A 123 16.73 8.01 5.55
N PHE A 124 16.06 6.86 5.41
CA PHE A 124 15.13 6.63 4.30
C PHE A 124 13.96 7.61 4.35
N VAL A 125 13.38 7.84 5.52
CA VAL A 125 12.29 8.80 5.70
C VAL A 125 12.75 10.21 5.31
N SER A 126 13.91 10.65 5.77
CA SER A 126 14.50 11.95 5.42
C SER A 126 14.70 12.09 3.90
N ILE A 127 15.29 11.09 3.26
CA ILE A 127 15.51 11.06 1.80
C ILE A 127 14.18 11.16 1.04
N ILE A 128 13.14 10.47 1.51
CA ILE A 128 11.82 10.51 0.88
C ILE A 128 11.23 11.91 0.97
N TYR A 129 11.28 12.54 2.14
CA TYR A 129 10.79 13.90 2.34
C TYR A 129 11.53 14.93 1.49
N GLU A 130 12.87 14.87 1.46
CA GLU A 130 13.70 15.76 0.62
C GLU A 130 13.37 15.62 -0.87
N ARG A 131 13.08 14.39 -1.33
CA ARG A 131 12.83 14.09 -2.74
C ARG A 131 11.37 14.26 -3.15
N LEU A 132 10.44 14.45 -2.21
CA LEU A 132 9.00 14.51 -2.50
C LEU A 132 8.66 15.61 -3.53
N PHE A 133 9.35 16.74 -3.45
CA PHE A 133 9.16 17.88 -4.35
C PHE A 133 10.26 18.02 -5.41
N LEU A 134 11.16 17.04 -5.52
CA LEU A 134 12.21 17.05 -6.52
C LEU A 134 11.60 16.87 -7.92
N ARG A 135 11.97 17.78 -8.83
CA ARG A 135 11.50 17.75 -10.22
C ARG A 135 12.16 16.62 -11.02
N ASN A 136 11.42 16.03 -11.96
CA ASN A 136 11.94 15.03 -12.88
C ASN A 136 12.58 15.73 -14.09
N THR A 137 13.89 15.98 -14.00
CA THR A 137 14.66 16.64 -15.06
C THR A 137 14.72 15.84 -16.36
N VAL A 138 14.71 14.50 -16.27
CA VAL A 138 14.68 13.62 -17.44
C VAL A 138 13.36 13.76 -18.19
N ALA A 139 12.22 13.79 -17.47
CA ALA A 139 10.92 14.02 -18.10
C ALA A 139 10.85 15.40 -18.78
N ALA A 140 11.46 16.42 -18.18
CA ALA A 140 11.55 17.75 -18.79
C ALA A 140 12.33 17.70 -20.12
N LEU A 141 13.50 17.05 -20.14
CA LEU A 141 14.31 16.87 -21.35
C LEU A 141 13.57 16.09 -22.44
N VAL A 142 12.85 15.03 -22.08
CA VAL A 142 12.06 14.25 -23.04
C VAL A 142 10.98 15.09 -23.71
N MET A 143 10.32 15.96 -22.93
CA MET A 143 9.30 16.87 -23.47
C MET A 143 9.92 17.98 -24.32
N GLU A 144 11.02 18.58 -23.86
CA GLU A 144 11.72 19.65 -24.56
C GLU A 144 12.24 19.19 -25.93
N HIS A 145 12.84 18.00 -25.98
CA HIS A 145 13.43 17.46 -27.21
C HIS A 145 12.48 16.52 -27.99
N ASN A 146 11.20 16.41 -27.60
CA ASN A 146 10.21 15.52 -28.21
C ASN A 146 10.69 14.06 -28.37
N LEU A 147 11.51 13.58 -27.44
CA LEU A 147 12.16 12.25 -27.51
C LEU A 147 11.17 11.09 -27.33
N ASN A 148 9.93 11.40 -26.98
CA ASN A 148 8.82 10.45 -26.85
C ASN A 148 8.06 10.22 -28.17
N ARG A 149 8.41 10.93 -29.25
CA ARG A 149 7.83 10.71 -30.59
C ARG A 149 8.83 9.93 -31.45
N ARG A 150 8.38 8.83 -32.07
CA ARG A 150 9.15 8.23 -33.17
C ARG A 150 9.10 9.20 -34.34
N GLY A 151 10.25 9.55 -34.90
CA GLY A 151 10.34 10.38 -36.11
C GLY A 151 9.42 9.81 -37.19
N SER A 152 8.57 10.67 -37.74
CA SER A 152 7.75 10.40 -38.92
C SER A 152 8.62 10.15 -40.14
#